data_AF-A0A453ADG5-F1
#
_entry.id   AF-A0A453ADG5-F1
#
_cell.length_a   1.000
_cell.length_b   1.000
_cell.length_c   1.000
_cell.angle_alpha   90.00
_cell.angle_beta   90.00
_cell.angle_gamma   90.00
#
_symmetry.space_group_name_H-M   'P 1'
#
loop_
_entity.id
_entity.type
_entity.pdbx_description
1 polymer ?
#
loop_
_entity_poly.entity_id
_entity_poly.type
_entity_poly.pdbx_seq_one_letter_code
_entity_poly.pdbx_strand_id
1 'polypeptide(L)'
;MPLQPRGEEVVQVNSLPEPPIRTRCLIGSSHGWLVTVDDRSEMHLVNPITCEQIALPSVITIEQVNPIVDEYGALHKYEFSWHSRARGVYSSPSIFALDKLRHELHYKAFVFPDTSTGSYIVMLIHNPMRQLSFARVGDDKWTWLPPYDDYSDCTYKDGLLHAACTYKGELHTFDLSGPVVTRKTIISTPREYDCEYMYVVQAPWGSLLLIWRIFED
;
A
#
# COMPACT_ATOMS: atom_id res chain seq x y z
N MET A 1 23.96 11.27 -41.22
CA MET A 1 22.83 10.70 -40.45
C MET A 1 22.06 11.87 -39.84
N PRO A 2 20.76 12.05 -40.14
CA PRO A 2 19.97 13.08 -39.48
C PRO A 2 19.67 12.63 -38.04
N LEU A 3 19.80 13.57 -37.10
CA LEU A 3 19.38 13.42 -35.71
C LEU A 3 17.87 13.14 -35.66
N GLN A 4 17.46 12.04 -35.00
CA GLN A 4 16.06 11.83 -34.65
C GLN A 4 15.58 13.01 -33.78
N PRO A 5 14.39 13.57 -34.04
CA PRO A 5 13.81 14.56 -33.15
C PRO A 5 13.58 13.89 -31.78
N ARG A 6 14.05 14.56 -30.71
CA ARG A 6 13.67 14.23 -29.33
C ARG A 6 12.15 14.21 -29.27
N GLY A 7 11.58 13.12 -28.76
CA GLY A 7 10.15 13.05 -28.51
C GLY A 7 9.72 14.28 -27.72
N GLU A 8 8.77 15.03 -28.25
CA GLU A 8 8.14 16.13 -27.55
C GLU A 8 7.41 15.53 -26.34
N GLU A 9 7.81 15.92 -25.14
CA GLU A 9 7.10 15.60 -23.91
C GLU A 9 5.80 16.40 -23.91
N VAL A 10 4.74 15.82 -24.45
CA VAL A 10 3.42 16.45 -24.47
C VAL A 10 2.85 16.40 -23.05
N VAL A 11 3.01 17.50 -22.31
CA VAL A 11 2.32 17.72 -21.04
C VAL A 11 0.85 18.03 -21.35
N GLN A 12 -0.01 17.01 -21.37
CA GLN A 12 -1.45 17.22 -21.41
C GLN A 12 -1.96 17.57 -20.01
N VAL A 13 -2.46 18.81 -19.86
CA VAL A 13 -3.21 19.23 -18.67
C VAL A 13 -4.67 18.87 -18.92
N ASN A 14 -5.05 17.63 -18.61
CA ASN A 14 -6.44 17.21 -18.62
C ASN A 14 -7.14 17.72 -17.35
N SER A 15 -8.40 18.12 -17.47
CA SER A 15 -9.26 18.36 -16.30
C SER A 15 -9.35 17.07 -15.48
N LEU A 16 -9.01 17.15 -14.19
CA LEU A 16 -9.06 16.01 -13.27
C LEU A 16 -10.48 15.42 -13.23
N PRO A 17 -10.66 14.09 -13.20
CA PRO A 17 -11.98 13.49 -13.14
C PRO A 17 -12.71 13.82 -11.84
N GLU A 18 -14.04 13.83 -11.89
CA GLU A 18 -14.89 13.87 -10.70
C GLU A 18 -14.96 12.49 -10.04
N PRO A 19 -15.03 12.37 -8.71
CA PRO A 19 -15.01 13.45 -7.71
C PRO A 19 -13.63 14.15 -7.64
N PRO A 20 -13.57 15.42 -7.21
CA PRO A 20 -12.33 16.19 -7.22
C PRO A 20 -11.17 15.48 -6.52
N ILE A 21 -10.10 15.18 -7.27
CA ILE A 21 -8.89 14.55 -6.71
C ILE A 21 -8.08 15.51 -5.84
N ARG A 22 -8.26 16.84 -6.01
CA ARG A 22 -7.47 17.88 -5.33
C ARG A 22 -7.47 17.80 -3.79
N THR A 23 -8.49 17.18 -3.20
CA THR A 23 -8.64 17.02 -1.76
C THR A 23 -8.17 15.66 -1.25
N ARG A 24 -7.78 14.75 -2.15
CA ARG A 24 -7.35 13.39 -1.82
C ARG A 24 -5.88 13.34 -1.46
N CYS A 25 -5.51 12.46 -0.53
CA CYS A 25 -4.11 12.13 -0.26
C CYS A 25 -3.57 11.20 -1.35
N LEU A 26 -2.36 11.44 -1.84
CA LEU A 26 -1.66 10.52 -2.74
C LEU A 26 -0.68 9.70 -1.91
N ILE A 27 -0.85 8.37 -1.91
CA ILE A 27 -0.05 7.44 -1.08
C ILE A 27 0.73 6.41 -1.90
N GLY A 28 0.61 6.45 -3.23
CA GLY A 28 1.28 5.54 -4.13
C GLY A 28 1.11 5.92 -5.59
N SER A 29 2.02 5.44 -6.44
CA SER A 29 1.89 5.53 -7.89
C SER A 29 2.68 4.41 -8.57
N SER A 30 2.12 3.80 -9.61
CA SER A 30 2.81 2.80 -10.43
C SER A 30 1.99 2.43 -11.66
N HIS A 31 2.63 2.01 -12.75
CA HIS A 31 1.97 1.44 -13.94
C HIS A 31 0.82 2.31 -14.51
N GLY A 32 0.98 3.64 -14.49
CA GLY A 32 -0.04 4.58 -14.96
C GLY A 32 -1.16 4.90 -13.96
N TRP A 33 -1.11 4.33 -12.75
CA TRP A 33 -2.09 4.55 -11.69
C TRP A 33 -1.51 5.38 -10.55
N LEU A 34 -2.33 6.26 -10.00
CA LEU A 34 -2.17 6.85 -8.69
C LEU A 34 -3.03 6.10 -7.68
N VAL A 35 -2.53 5.92 -6.46
CA VAL A 35 -3.34 5.46 -5.31
C VAL A 35 -3.71 6.66 -4.48
N THR A 36 -5.01 6.94 -4.40
CA THR A 36 -5.56 8.12 -3.73
C THR A 36 -6.46 7.71 -2.57
N VAL A 37 -6.56 8.57 -1.55
CA VAL A 37 -7.45 8.40 -0.40
C VAL A 37 -8.34 9.62 -0.25
N ASP A 38 -9.66 9.44 -0.24
CA ASP A 38 -10.63 10.54 -0.20
C ASP A 38 -10.93 11.06 1.22
N ASP A 39 -11.98 11.89 1.36
CA ASP A 39 -12.44 12.47 2.62
C ASP A 39 -13.28 11.53 3.48
N ARG A 40 -13.58 10.32 2.99
CA ARG A 40 -14.16 9.23 3.77
C ARG A 40 -13.12 8.19 4.17
N SER A 41 -11.85 8.46 3.87
CA SER A 41 -10.73 7.53 4.02
C SER A 41 -10.81 6.33 3.08
N GLU A 42 -11.58 6.41 2.00
CA GLU A 42 -11.71 5.35 1.01
C GLU A 42 -10.61 5.45 -0.03
N MET A 43 -10.10 4.29 -0.45
CA MET A 43 -8.99 4.19 -1.39
C MET A 43 -9.48 4.02 -2.83
N HIS A 44 -8.81 4.69 -3.77
CA HIS A 44 -9.13 4.63 -5.19
C HIS A 44 -7.85 4.58 -6.03
N LEU A 45 -7.87 3.75 -7.07
CA LEU A 45 -6.92 3.87 -8.18
C LEU A 45 -7.43 4.93 -9.15
N VAL A 46 -6.54 5.81 -9.60
CA VAL A 46 -6.85 6.85 -10.58
C VAL A 46 -5.82 6.83 -11.69
N ASN A 47 -6.27 6.71 -12.94
CA ASN A 47 -5.43 6.90 -14.11
C ASN A 47 -5.55 8.37 -14.56
N PRO A 48 -4.50 9.20 -14.40
CA PRO A 48 -4.59 10.62 -14.70
C PRO A 48 -4.68 10.91 -16.20
N ILE A 49 -4.32 9.95 -17.07
CA ILE A 49 -4.38 10.11 -18.53
C ILE A 49 -5.78 9.75 -19.03
N THR A 50 -6.30 8.59 -18.65
CA THR A 50 -7.60 8.10 -19.10
C THR A 50 -8.77 8.62 -18.27
N CYS A 51 -8.47 9.28 -17.14
CA CYS A 51 -9.46 9.73 -16.16
C CYS A 51 -10.27 8.59 -15.51
N GLU A 52 -9.84 7.35 -15.68
CA GLU A 52 -10.46 6.17 -15.09
C GLU A 52 -10.25 6.15 -13.57
N GLN A 53 -11.28 5.76 -12.84
CA GLN A 53 -11.23 5.58 -11.39
C GLN A 53 -11.80 4.23 -10.99
N ILE A 54 -11.06 3.52 -10.13
CA ILE A 54 -11.44 2.22 -9.62
C ILE A 54 -11.44 2.31 -8.09
N ALA A 55 -12.60 2.08 -7.48
CA ALA A 55 -12.71 1.96 -6.04
C ALA A 55 -12.00 0.68 -5.57
N LEU A 56 -11.21 0.80 -4.51
CA LEU A 56 -10.62 -0.34 -3.80
C LEU A 56 -11.56 -0.75 -2.65
N PRO A 57 -11.32 -1.90 -1.99
CA PRO A 57 -12.19 -2.32 -0.90
C PRO A 57 -12.31 -1.27 0.18
N SER A 58 -13.48 -1.19 0.80
CA SER A 58 -13.76 -0.12 1.76
C SER A 58 -12.83 -0.19 2.96
N VAL A 59 -12.47 0.97 3.49
CA VAL A 59 -11.62 1.12 4.68
C VAL A 59 -12.13 0.33 5.89
N ILE A 60 -13.45 0.13 6.00
CA ILE A 60 -14.08 -0.67 7.08
C ILE A 60 -13.78 -2.17 7.00
N THR A 61 -13.23 -2.62 5.88
CA THR A 61 -12.82 -4.03 5.71
C THR A 61 -11.39 -4.28 6.17
N ILE A 62 -10.66 -3.23 6.55
CA ILE A 62 -9.38 -3.33 7.25
C ILE A 62 -9.65 -3.67 8.71
N GLU A 63 -8.99 -4.71 9.21
CA GLU A 63 -9.24 -5.30 10.54
C GLU A 63 -9.28 -4.28 11.68
N GLN A 64 -8.46 -3.23 11.61
CA GLN A 64 -8.36 -2.24 12.68
C GLN A 64 -9.46 -1.18 12.67
N VAL A 65 -10.36 -1.18 11.69
CA VAL A 65 -11.33 -0.10 11.47
C VAL A 65 -12.76 -0.59 11.68
N ASN A 66 -13.41 -0.06 12.70
CA ASN A 66 -14.84 -0.28 12.93
C ASN A 66 -15.64 0.99 12.57
N PRO A 67 -16.70 0.89 11.76
CA PRO A 67 -17.57 2.03 11.50
C PRO A 67 -18.43 2.37 12.70
N ILE A 68 -18.55 3.66 12.99
CA ILE A 68 -19.52 4.22 13.94
C ILE A 68 -20.60 4.93 13.15
N VAL A 69 -21.84 4.49 13.29
CA VAL A 69 -23.01 5.09 12.66
C VAL A 69 -23.76 6.01 13.61
N ASP A 70 -24.48 6.99 13.07
CA ASP A 70 -25.37 7.86 13.85
C ASP A 70 -26.74 7.21 14.10
N GLU A 71 -27.64 7.96 14.74
CA GLU A 71 -29.00 7.52 15.07
C GLU A 71 -29.87 7.22 13.83
N TYR A 72 -29.47 7.70 12.64
CA TYR A 72 -30.14 7.45 11.36
C TYR A 72 -29.47 6.32 10.57
N GLY A 73 -28.45 5.68 11.12
CA GLY A 73 -27.69 4.62 10.46
C GLY A 73 -26.68 5.11 9.42
N ALA A 74 -26.43 6.42 9.34
CA ALA A 74 -25.43 6.96 8.44
C ALA A 74 -24.02 6.87 9.06
N LEU A 75 -23.02 6.58 8.23
CA LEU A 75 -21.63 6.51 8.67
C LEU A 75 -21.17 7.88 9.19
N HIS A 76 -20.76 7.93 10.46
CA HIS A 76 -20.44 9.17 11.16
C HIS A 76 -18.94 9.29 11.50
N LYS A 77 -18.35 8.24 12.05
CA LYS A 77 -16.96 8.18 12.52
C LYS A 77 -16.37 6.79 12.34
N TYR A 78 -15.08 6.66 12.63
CA TYR A 78 -14.42 5.37 12.76
C TYR A 78 -13.85 5.21 14.16
N GLU A 79 -13.99 4.01 14.72
CA GLU A 79 -13.13 3.55 15.81
C GLU A 79 -11.93 2.82 15.19
N PHE A 80 -10.73 3.25 15.54
CA PHE A 80 -9.47 2.70 15.06
C PHE A 80 -8.74 1.99 16.19
N SER A 81 -8.47 0.70 16.00
CA SER A 81 -7.84 -0.16 17.00
C SER A 81 -6.33 -0.22 16.83
N TRP A 82 -5.58 0.11 17.88
CA TRP A 82 -4.11 0.06 17.90
C TRP A 82 -3.60 -1.33 18.25
N HIS A 83 -3.90 -2.30 17.37
CA HIS A 83 -3.40 -3.66 17.49
C HIS A 83 -2.71 -4.13 16.20
N SER A 84 -1.62 -4.88 16.36
CA SER A 84 -0.98 -5.59 15.24
C SER A 84 -1.05 -7.09 15.48
N ARG A 85 -1.08 -7.87 14.40
CA ARG A 85 -1.06 -9.34 14.54
C ARG A 85 0.22 -9.84 15.22
N ALA A 86 1.31 -9.06 15.10
CA ALA A 86 2.62 -9.39 15.63
C ALA A 86 2.78 -9.05 17.12
N ARG A 87 2.14 -7.98 17.62
CA ARG A 87 2.35 -7.46 18.98
C ARG A 87 1.07 -7.37 19.82
N GLY A 88 -0.08 -7.77 19.28
CA GLY A 88 -1.37 -7.64 19.95
C GLY A 88 -1.79 -6.17 20.09
N VAL A 89 -2.60 -5.89 21.11
CA VAL A 89 -3.06 -4.53 21.47
C VAL A 89 -1.97 -3.81 22.24
N TYR A 90 -1.62 -2.59 21.82
CA TYR A 90 -0.62 -1.79 22.53
C TYR A 90 -1.13 -0.40 22.95
N SER A 91 -2.32 0.02 22.51
CA SER A 91 -3.02 1.21 22.99
C SER A 91 -4.53 1.03 22.91
N SER A 92 -5.28 1.81 23.68
CA SER A 92 -6.75 1.85 23.62
C SER A 92 -7.23 2.38 22.26
N PRO A 93 -8.33 1.85 21.68
CA PRO A 93 -8.88 2.36 20.43
C PRO A 93 -9.14 3.87 20.46
N SER A 94 -9.01 4.51 19.30
CA SER A 94 -9.19 5.95 19.14
C SER A 94 -10.30 6.24 18.14
N ILE A 95 -11.08 7.29 18.37
CA ILE A 95 -12.18 7.68 17.48
C ILE A 95 -11.71 8.78 16.55
N PHE A 96 -11.92 8.59 15.25
CA PHE A 96 -11.58 9.55 14.21
C PHE A 96 -12.80 9.99 13.41
N ALA A 97 -12.81 11.27 13.01
CA ALA A 97 -13.69 11.72 11.93
C ALA A 97 -13.28 11.07 10.60
N LEU A 98 -14.22 11.00 9.66
CA LEU A 98 -14.04 10.25 8.41
C LEU A 98 -12.83 10.72 7.59
N ASP A 99 -12.57 12.03 7.56
CA ASP A 99 -11.46 12.64 6.82
C ASP A 99 -10.14 12.61 7.59
N LYS A 100 -10.15 12.24 8.87
CA LYS A 100 -8.96 12.20 9.72
C LYS A 100 -8.30 10.84 9.75
N LEU A 101 -9.09 9.76 9.67
CA LEU A 101 -8.54 8.40 9.68
C LEU A 101 -7.49 8.19 8.59
N ARG A 102 -7.66 8.80 7.41
CA ARG A 102 -6.72 8.64 6.28
C ARG A 102 -5.28 9.02 6.61
N HIS A 103 -5.08 9.97 7.52
CA HIS A 103 -3.75 10.46 7.91
C HIS A 103 -3.10 9.55 8.96
N GLU A 104 -3.91 8.78 9.69
CA GLU A 104 -3.44 7.86 10.73
C GLU A 104 -3.23 6.45 10.19
N LEU A 105 -4.17 5.97 9.37
CA LEU A 105 -4.20 4.59 8.88
C LEU A 105 -3.25 4.37 7.70
N HIS A 106 -3.31 5.19 6.66
CA HIS A 106 -2.62 4.91 5.40
C HIS A 106 -1.19 5.41 5.44
N TYR A 107 -0.23 4.50 5.26
CA TYR A 107 1.18 4.86 5.21
C TYR A 107 1.70 4.95 3.77
N LYS A 108 1.63 3.85 3.02
CA LYS A 108 2.12 3.76 1.63
C LYS A 108 1.36 2.67 0.89
N ALA A 109 1.08 2.88 -0.38
CA ALA A 109 0.47 1.88 -1.24
C ALA A 109 1.28 1.64 -2.52
N PHE A 110 1.18 0.43 -3.05
CA PHE A 110 1.83 0.00 -4.27
C PHE A 110 0.81 -0.68 -5.18
N VAL A 111 0.95 -0.47 -6.49
CA VAL A 111 0.12 -1.10 -7.50
C VAL A 111 1.02 -1.93 -8.38
N PHE A 112 0.68 -3.19 -8.56
CA PHE A 112 1.42 -4.11 -9.41
C PHE A 112 0.47 -4.77 -10.43
N PRO A 113 0.94 -5.07 -11.65
CA PRO A 113 0.21 -5.94 -12.56
C PRO A 113 0.01 -7.31 -11.92
N ASP A 114 -1.21 -7.83 -11.99
CA ASP A 114 -1.53 -9.21 -11.60
C ASP A 114 -1.80 -10.01 -12.88
N THR A 115 -0.77 -10.74 -13.33
CA THR A 115 -0.85 -11.56 -14.54
C THR A 115 -1.81 -12.73 -14.42
N SER A 116 -2.16 -13.14 -13.20
CA SER A 116 -3.10 -14.25 -12.97
C SER A 116 -4.55 -13.86 -13.24
N THR A 117 -4.90 -12.59 -13.02
CA THR A 117 -6.24 -12.04 -13.24
C THR A 117 -6.34 -11.13 -14.47
N GLY A 118 -5.19 -10.73 -15.04
CA GLY A 118 -5.15 -9.76 -16.14
C GLY A 118 -5.49 -8.33 -15.70
N SER A 119 -5.36 -8.03 -14.40
CA SER A 119 -5.69 -6.74 -13.80
C SER A 119 -4.56 -6.27 -12.88
N TYR A 120 -4.89 -5.68 -11.73
CA TYR A 120 -3.93 -5.16 -10.76
C TYR A 120 -4.16 -5.72 -9.36
N ILE A 121 -3.06 -5.85 -8.63
CA ILE A 121 -3.03 -6.10 -7.20
C ILE A 121 -2.46 -4.86 -6.49
N VAL A 122 -3.12 -4.46 -5.40
CA VAL A 122 -2.73 -3.32 -4.59
C VAL A 122 -2.24 -3.81 -3.24
N MET A 123 -1.04 -3.38 -2.89
CA MET A 123 -0.46 -3.60 -1.57
C MET A 123 -0.59 -2.33 -0.74
N LEU A 124 -1.10 -2.46 0.47
CA LEU A 124 -1.21 -1.38 1.44
C LEU A 124 -0.29 -1.67 2.62
N ILE A 125 0.68 -0.78 2.84
CA ILE A 125 1.34 -0.62 4.13
C ILE A 125 0.48 0.35 4.95
N HIS A 126 -0.03 -0.12 6.08
CA HIS A 126 -0.90 0.66 6.94
C HIS A 126 -0.48 0.58 8.41
N ASN A 127 -0.87 1.59 9.16
CA ASN A 127 -0.80 1.56 10.61
C ASN A 127 -1.90 0.65 11.17
N PRO A 128 -1.72 0.15 12.39
CA PRO A 128 -0.59 0.38 13.29
C PRO A 128 0.69 -0.36 12.89
N MET A 129 1.86 0.19 13.24
CA MET A 129 3.18 -0.45 13.09
C MET A 129 3.56 -0.88 11.67
N ARG A 130 3.07 -0.20 10.63
CA ARG A 130 3.39 -0.51 9.22
C ARG A 130 3.19 -2.00 8.85
N GLN A 131 1.97 -2.48 9.09
CA GLN A 131 1.50 -3.81 8.69
C GLN A 131 1.13 -3.85 7.21
N LEU A 132 0.90 -5.05 6.68
CA LEU A 132 0.55 -5.28 5.28
C LEU A 132 -0.85 -5.85 5.12
N SER A 133 -1.59 -5.27 4.18
CA SER A 133 -2.80 -5.84 3.60
C SER A 133 -2.73 -5.75 2.08
N PHE A 134 -3.47 -6.60 1.37
CA PHE A 134 -3.60 -6.51 -0.08
C PHE A 134 -5.03 -6.69 -0.55
N ALA A 135 -5.29 -6.23 -1.77
CA ALA A 135 -6.53 -6.47 -2.48
C ALA A 135 -6.25 -6.53 -3.99
N ARG A 136 -6.96 -7.40 -4.71
CA ARG A 136 -7.05 -7.34 -6.16
C ARG A 136 -8.16 -6.38 -6.56
N VAL A 137 -8.04 -5.79 -7.74
CA VAL A 137 -9.14 -5.01 -8.31
C VAL A 137 -10.38 -5.89 -8.44
N GLY A 138 -11.48 -5.48 -7.82
CA GLY A 138 -12.73 -6.23 -7.77
C GLY A 138 -12.93 -7.06 -6.49
N ASP A 139 -11.94 -7.13 -5.59
CA ASP A 139 -12.15 -7.73 -4.28
C ASP A 139 -13.10 -6.86 -3.43
N ASP A 140 -13.92 -7.50 -2.60
CA ASP A 140 -14.85 -6.80 -1.68
C ASP A 140 -14.19 -6.38 -0.36
N LYS A 141 -13.01 -6.92 -0.03
CA LYS A 141 -12.33 -6.69 1.24
C LYS A 141 -10.81 -6.71 1.15
N TRP A 142 -10.15 -5.99 2.06
CA TRP A 142 -8.71 -6.13 2.27
C TRP A 142 -8.36 -7.47 2.92
N THR A 143 -7.32 -8.11 2.40
CA THR A 143 -6.75 -9.34 2.98
C THR A 143 -5.54 -9.00 3.84
N TRP A 144 -5.69 -9.14 5.15
CA TRP A 144 -4.62 -8.85 6.13
C TRP A 144 -3.57 -9.97 6.15
N LEU A 145 -2.30 -9.61 5.95
CA LEU A 145 -1.20 -10.57 5.82
C LEU A 145 -0.76 -11.22 7.15
N PRO A 146 -0.06 -12.38 7.09
CA PRO A 146 0.47 -13.06 8.26
C PRO A 146 1.29 -12.18 9.22
N PRO A 147 1.36 -12.53 10.53
CA PRO A 147 1.84 -11.62 11.56
C PRO A 147 3.26 -11.10 11.39
N TYR A 148 3.41 -9.82 11.07
CA TYR A 148 4.64 -9.04 11.19
C TYR A 148 4.35 -7.54 11.11
N ASP A 149 5.37 -6.73 11.29
CA ASP A 149 5.29 -5.29 11.30
C ASP A 149 6.58 -4.65 10.78
N ASP A 150 6.62 -3.32 10.81
CA ASP A 150 7.77 -2.49 10.44
C ASP A 150 8.16 -2.57 8.96
N TYR A 151 7.21 -2.89 8.07
CA TYR A 151 7.45 -2.86 6.63
C TYR A 151 7.63 -1.43 6.12
N SER A 152 8.44 -1.26 5.09
CA SER A 152 8.75 0.05 4.51
C SER A 152 8.64 0.06 2.99
N ASP A 153 8.91 -1.09 2.36
CA ASP A 153 8.91 -1.22 0.92
C ASP A 153 8.54 -2.64 0.49
N CYS A 154 8.00 -2.77 -0.73
CA CYS A 154 7.70 -4.07 -1.29
C CYS A 154 7.70 -4.07 -2.83
N THR A 155 7.83 -5.27 -3.40
CA THR A 155 7.65 -5.52 -4.82
C THR A 155 6.88 -6.82 -5.02
N TYR A 156 6.18 -6.95 -6.14
CA TYR A 156 5.42 -8.15 -6.49
C TYR A 156 5.89 -8.71 -7.82
N LYS A 157 6.08 -10.03 -7.87
CA LYS A 157 6.53 -10.75 -9.06
C LYS A 157 6.06 -12.20 -9.01
N ASP A 158 5.50 -12.69 -10.10
CA ASP A 158 5.18 -14.12 -10.32
C ASP A 158 4.37 -14.76 -9.16
N GLY A 159 3.36 -14.05 -8.64
CA GLY A 159 2.53 -14.57 -7.53
C GLY A 159 3.12 -14.33 -6.13
N LEU A 160 4.36 -13.85 -6.05
CA LEU A 160 5.10 -13.64 -4.81
C LEU A 160 5.25 -12.15 -4.51
N LEU A 161 4.85 -11.77 -3.30
CA LEU A 161 5.16 -10.46 -2.73
C LEU A 161 6.46 -10.55 -1.96
N HIS A 162 7.42 -9.67 -2.25
CA HIS A 162 8.64 -9.50 -1.47
C HIS A 162 8.57 -8.18 -0.72
N ALA A 163 8.65 -8.21 0.61
CA ALA A 163 8.48 -7.03 1.46
C ALA A 163 9.66 -6.87 2.42
N ALA A 164 10.23 -5.66 2.46
CA ALA A 164 11.34 -5.30 3.34
C ALA A 164 10.84 -4.79 4.69
N CYS A 165 11.36 -5.37 5.76
CA CYS A 165 11.16 -4.94 7.14
C CYS A 165 12.43 -4.23 7.62
N THR A 166 12.40 -2.90 7.60
CA THR A 166 13.59 -2.07 7.88
C THR A 166 14.09 -2.23 9.31
N TYR A 167 13.18 -2.19 10.30
CA TYR A 167 13.56 -2.26 11.72
C TYR A 167 14.28 -3.56 12.10
N LYS A 168 14.07 -4.64 11.33
CA LYS A 168 14.60 -5.97 11.64
C LYS A 168 15.66 -6.45 10.65
N GLY A 169 15.91 -5.71 9.57
CA GLY A 169 16.92 -6.10 8.60
C GLY A 169 16.51 -7.30 7.75
N GLU A 170 15.21 -7.44 7.45
CA GLU A 170 14.68 -8.67 6.89
C GLU A 170 13.95 -8.45 5.57
N LEU A 171 14.09 -9.43 4.68
CA LEU A 171 13.27 -9.55 3.47
C LEU A 171 12.35 -10.74 3.61
N HIS A 172 11.05 -10.47 3.57
CA HIS A 172 10.00 -11.46 3.61
C HIS A 172 9.44 -11.74 2.23
N THR A 173 8.93 -12.95 2.05
CA THR A 173 8.20 -13.35 0.86
C THR A 173 6.87 -13.96 1.25
N PHE A 174 5.82 -13.52 0.56
CA PHE A 174 4.46 -14.02 0.73
C PHE A 174 3.97 -14.65 -0.57
N ASP A 175 3.45 -15.87 -0.47
CA ASP A 175 2.77 -16.53 -1.57
C ASP A 175 1.29 -16.13 -1.57
N LEU A 176 0.88 -15.39 -2.60
CA LEU A 176 -0.48 -14.87 -2.75
C LEU A 176 -1.30 -15.67 -3.79
N SER A 177 -0.75 -16.78 -4.31
CA SER A 177 -1.39 -17.62 -5.32
C SER A 177 -2.44 -18.58 -4.73
N GLY A 178 -2.28 -18.96 -3.45
CA GLY A 178 -3.14 -19.89 -2.75
C GLY A 178 -4.20 -19.20 -1.87
N PRO A 179 -5.18 -19.97 -1.36
CA PRO A 179 -6.21 -19.46 -0.45
C PRO A 179 -5.65 -19.13 0.95
N VAL A 180 -4.48 -19.67 1.29
CA VAL A 180 -3.78 -19.40 2.55
C VAL A 180 -2.47 -18.72 2.22
N VAL A 181 -2.31 -17.48 2.69
CA VAL A 181 -1.07 -16.74 2.51
C VAL A 181 -0.02 -17.24 3.49
N THR A 182 1.12 -17.68 2.96
CA THR A 182 2.26 -18.11 3.78
C THR A 182 3.37 -17.08 3.70
N ARG A 183 4.13 -16.91 4.80
CA ARG A 183 5.29 -16.00 4.87
C ARG A 183 6.56 -16.80 5.08
N LYS A 184 7.62 -16.46 4.34
CA LYS A 184 8.99 -16.95 4.54
C LYS A 184 9.96 -15.79 4.67
N THR A 185 10.96 -15.91 5.54
CA THR A 185 12.09 -14.99 5.60
C THR A 185 13.17 -15.49 4.66
N ILE A 186 13.59 -14.65 3.71
CA ILE A 186 14.63 -15.00 2.72
C ILE A 186 15.97 -14.37 3.09
N ILE A 187 15.95 -13.15 3.62
CA ILE A 187 17.13 -12.45 4.11
C ILE A 187 16.86 -12.05 5.55
N SER A 188 17.85 -12.29 6.42
CA SER A 188 17.89 -11.80 7.79
C SER A 188 19.33 -11.40 8.06
N THR A 189 19.55 -10.12 8.33
CA THR A 189 20.90 -9.62 8.59
C THR A 189 21.10 -9.25 10.06
N PRO A 190 22.32 -9.39 10.60
CA PRO A 190 22.63 -8.93 11.95
C PRO A 190 22.36 -7.43 12.10
N ARG A 191 21.83 -7.02 13.26
CA ARG A 191 21.57 -5.62 13.63
C ARG A 191 22.87 -4.87 13.96
N GLU A 192 23.84 -4.87 13.05
CA GLU A 192 25.09 -4.13 13.27
C GLU A 192 24.95 -2.63 12.96
N TYR A 193 23.86 -2.23 12.31
CA TYR A 193 23.59 -0.83 11.95
C TYR A 193 22.13 -0.49 12.24
N ASP A 194 21.89 0.74 12.74
CA ASP A 194 20.57 1.35 12.73
C ASP A 194 20.15 1.55 11.27
N CYS A 195 19.49 0.54 10.71
CA CYS A 195 19.03 0.57 9.33
C CYS A 195 17.87 1.57 9.25
N GLU A 196 18.09 2.73 8.64
CA GLU A 196 17.05 3.75 8.56
C GLU A 196 16.06 3.48 7.41
N TYR A 197 16.52 3.01 6.24
CA TYR A 197 15.65 2.72 5.10
C TYR A 197 16.15 1.55 4.25
N MET A 198 15.20 0.69 3.84
CA MET A 198 15.42 -0.40 2.90
C MET A 198 14.53 -0.25 1.68
N TYR A 199 15.06 -0.60 0.52
CA TYR A 199 14.37 -0.54 -0.77
C TYR A 199 14.48 -1.86 -1.49
N VAL A 200 13.39 -2.33 -2.08
CA VAL A 200 13.37 -3.57 -2.86
C VAL A 200 13.29 -3.22 -4.34
N VAL A 201 14.32 -3.60 -5.10
CA VAL A 201 14.43 -3.28 -6.53
C VAL A 201 14.50 -4.55 -7.35
N GLN A 202 13.71 -4.60 -8.43
CA GLN A 202 13.84 -5.66 -9.43
C GLN A 202 14.95 -5.30 -10.42
N ALA A 203 15.94 -6.18 -10.55
CA ALA A 203 17.01 -5.99 -11.52
C ALA A 203 16.57 -6.44 -12.92
N PRO A 204 17.11 -5.83 -14.00
CA PRO A 204 16.79 -6.23 -15.38
C PRO A 204 17.08 -7.70 -15.71
N TRP A 205 18.02 -8.32 -14.99
CA TRP A 205 18.37 -9.74 -15.14
C TRP A 205 17.50 -10.68 -14.28
N GLY A 206 16.43 -10.16 -13.68
CA GLY A 206 15.39 -10.94 -13.00
C GLY A 206 15.62 -11.19 -11.51
N SER A 207 16.77 -10.82 -10.95
CA SER A 207 17.04 -10.90 -9.52
C SER A 207 16.37 -9.78 -8.73
N LEU A 208 16.21 -9.98 -7.42
CA LEU A 208 15.82 -8.93 -6.47
C LEU A 208 17.04 -8.40 -5.75
N LEU A 209 17.11 -7.07 -5.63
CA LEU A 209 18.14 -6.36 -4.88
C LEU A 209 17.49 -5.71 -3.67
N LEU A 210 18.05 -5.98 -2.49
CA LEU A 210 17.72 -5.26 -1.27
C LEU A 210 18.77 -4.17 -1.08
N ILE A 211 18.38 -2.92 -1.25
CA ILE A 211 19.28 -1.76 -1.12
C ILE A 211 19.09 -1.14 0.26
N TRP A 212 20.21 -0.93 0.95
CA TRP A 212 20.22 -0.28 2.25
C TRP A 212 20.75 1.13 2.11
N ARG A 213 20.06 2.07 2.76
CA ARG A 213 20.57 3.41 2.93
C ARG A 213 20.94 3.57 4.40
N ILE A 214 22.24 3.75 4.62
CA ILE A 214 22.83 4.03 5.93
C ILE A 214 23.13 5.53 5.94
N PHE A 215 22.70 6.23 6.98
CA PHE A 215 23.17 7.56 7.28
C PHE A 215 24.23 7.42 8.37
N GLU A 216 25.41 8.00 8.13
CA GLU A 216 26.37 8.24 9.18
C GLU A 216 26.11 9.66 9.70
N ASP A 217 26.02 9.82 11.02
CA ASP A 217 25.94 11.13 11.69
C ASP A 217 27.18 12.00 11.43
#